data_AF-A0A452YCN6-F1
#
_entry.id   AF-A0A452YCN6-F1
#
_cell.length_a   1.000
_cell.length_b   1.000
_cell.length_c   1.000
_cell.angle_alpha   90.00
_cell.angle_beta   90.00
_cell.angle_gamma   90.00
#
_symmetry.space_group_name_H-M   'P 1'
#
loop_
_entity.id
_entity.type
_entity.pdbx_description
1 polymer ?
#
loop_
_entity_poly.entity_id
_entity_poly.type
_entity_poly.pdbx_seq_one_letter_code
_entity_poly.pdbx_strand_id
1 'polypeptide(L)' 'YKFYHGRTGRVWNVTKRAIGVEINKQVGNRIIRKRIHVRVEHVQPSRCAEEFRLRKVKNDQ' A
#
# COMPACT_ATOMS: atom_id res chain seq x y z
N TYR A 1 -11.81 10.68 -1.28
CA TYR A 1 -12.75 9.61 -1.70
C TYR A 1 -12.65 8.47 -0.70
N LYS A 2 -13.74 8.20 0.05
CA LYS A 2 -13.65 7.39 1.28
C LYS A 2 -13.37 5.89 1.05
N PHE A 3 -13.69 5.38 -0.14
CA PHE A 3 -13.51 3.98 -0.51
C PHE A 3 -12.06 3.44 -0.34
N TYR A 4 -11.06 4.30 -0.45
CA TYR A 4 -9.65 3.90 -0.34
C TYR A 4 -9.11 3.94 1.09
N HIS A 5 -9.88 4.38 2.09
CA HIS A 5 -9.46 4.29 3.49
C HIS A 5 -9.40 2.82 3.93
N GLY A 6 -8.42 2.51 4.80
CA GLY A 6 -8.20 1.15 5.29
C GLY A 6 -7.70 0.16 4.24
N ARG A 7 -7.34 0.61 3.03
CA ARG A 7 -6.77 -0.24 1.99
C ARG A 7 -5.25 -0.20 2.04
N THR A 8 -4.62 -1.36 2.01
CA THR A 8 -3.17 -1.50 1.86
C THR A 8 -2.82 -1.55 0.37
N GLY A 9 -1.72 -0.93 -0.01
CA GLY A 9 -1.23 -0.91 -1.39
C GLY A 9 0.30 -0.87 -1.45
N ARG A 10 0.84 -0.96 -2.66
CA ARG A 10 2.29 -0.86 -2.89
C ARG A 10 2.63 0.55 -3.38
N VAL A 11 3.71 1.12 -2.85
CA VAL A 11 4.25 2.38 -3.35
C VAL A 11 4.80 2.15 -4.75
N TRP A 12 4.37 2.95 -5.73
CA TRP A 12 4.84 2.86 -7.12
C TRP A 12 5.61 4.11 -7.55
N ASN A 13 5.36 5.26 -6.90
CA ASN A 13 6.05 6.50 -7.18
C ASN A 13 6.13 7.36 -5.91
N VAL A 14 7.13 8.25 -5.85
CA VAL A 14 7.33 9.19 -4.75
C VAL A 14 7.45 10.58 -5.34
N THR A 15 6.67 11.52 -4.82
CA THR A 15 6.70 12.93 -5.22
C THR A 15 7.04 13.81 -4.02
N LYS A 16 7.36 15.08 -4.24
CA LYS A 16 7.86 16.00 -3.18
C LYS A 16 7.00 16.05 -1.91
N ARG A 17 5.67 15.98 -2.02
CA ARG A 17 4.72 16.09 -0.89
C ARG A 17 3.73 14.93 -0.79
N ALA A 18 3.81 13.96 -1.70
CA ALA A 18 2.83 12.88 -1.79
C ALA A 18 3.48 11.58 -2.29
N ILE A 19 2.81 10.48 -1.99
CA ILE A 19 3.21 9.13 -2.36
C ILE A 19 2.19 8.58 -3.34
N GLY A 20 2.68 8.04 -4.45
CA GLY A 20 1.90 7.25 -5.39
C GLY A 20 1.73 5.85 -4.84
N VAL A 21 0.50 5.45 -4.51
CA VAL A 21 0.15 4.11 -4.05
C VAL A 21 -0.73 3.40 -5.08
N GLU A 22 -0.38 2.16 -5.40
CA GLU A 22 -1.16 1.27 -6.26
C GLU A 22 -2.04 0.38 -5.37
N ILE A 23 -3.35 0.49 -5.56
CA ILE A 23 -4.38 -0.21 -4.79
C ILE A 23 -5.26 -1.01 -5.74
N ASN A 24 -5.61 -2.23 -5.36
CA ASN A 24 -6.59 -3.05 -6.08
C ASN A 24 -8.01 -2.62 -5.71
N LYS A 25 -8.78 -2.17 -6.70
CA LYS A 25 -10.21 -1.86 -6.56
C LYS A 25 -11.03 -2.89 -7.33
N GLN A 26 -11.98 -3.51 -6.65
CA GLN A 26 -13.01 -4.31 -7.32
C GLN A 26 -14.01 -3.37 -8.00
N VAL A 27 -14.25 -3.61 -9.29
CA VAL A 27 -15.24 -2.88 -10.11
C VAL A 27 -16.11 -3.91 -10.80
N GLY A 28 -17.31 -4.14 -10.25
CA GLY A 28 -18.19 -5.21 -10.69
C GLY A 28 -17.53 -6.58 -10.54
N ASN A 29 -17.33 -7.26 -11.66
CA ASN A 29 -16.77 -8.61 -11.75
C ASN A 29 -15.23 -8.68 -11.82
N ARG A 30 -14.52 -7.54 -11.96
CA ARG A 30 -13.06 -7.54 -12.15
C ARG A 30 -12.31 -6.71 -11.10
N ILE A 31 -11.07 -7.09 -10.85
CA ILE A 31 -10.14 -6.34 -9.99
C ILE A 31 -9.26 -5.47 -10.88
N ILE A 32 -9.32 -4.15 -10.66
CA ILE A 32 -8.54 -3.17 -11.41
C ILE A 32 -7.51 -2.54 -10.48
N ARG A 33 -6.26 -2.48 -10.93
CA ARG A 33 -5.20 -1.71 -10.26
C ARG A 33 -5.46 -0.22 -10.47
N LYS A 34 -5.56 0.52 -9.38
CA LYS A 34 -5.73 1.97 -9.37
C LYS A 34 -4.51 2.62 -8.74
N ARG A 35 -3.90 3.57 -9.44
CA ARG A 35 -2.79 4.38 -8.95
C ARG A 35 -3.31 5.70 -8.44
N ILE A 36 -2.96 6.05 -7.21
CA ILE A 36 -3.47 7.23 -6.51
C ILE A 36 -2.30 7.94 -5.87
N HIS A 37 -2.28 9.28 -5.96
CA HIS A 37 -1.36 10.09 -5.20
C HIS A 37 -2.03 10.53 -3.90
N VAL A 38 -1.44 10.16 -2.78
CA VAL A 38 -1.93 10.47 -1.44
C VAL A 38 -0.82 11.17 -0.67
N ARG A 39 -1.14 12.21 0.09
CA ARG A 39 -0.11 12.86 0.92
C ARG A 39 0.37 11.95 2.05
N VAL A 40 1.61 12.17 2.50
CA VAL A 40 2.28 11.30 3.48
C VAL A 40 1.54 11.22 4.82
N GLU A 41 0.80 12.27 5.21
CA GLU A 41 0.07 12.34 6.47
C GLU A 41 -1.09 11.33 6.55
N HIS A 42 -1.60 10.88 5.39
CA HIS A 42 -2.70 9.91 5.32
C HIS A 42 -2.20 8.47 5.07
N VAL A 43 -0.89 8.26 5.01
CA VAL A 43 -0.28 6.95 4.75
C VAL A 43 0.39 6.48 6.04
N GLN A 44 0.14 5.22 6.41
CA GLN A 44 0.79 4.58 7.55
C GLN A 44 1.58 3.35 7.08
N PRO A 45 2.77 3.09 7.64
CA PRO A 45 3.53 1.89 7.32
C PRO A 45 2.81 0.64 7.83
N SER A 46 2.77 -0.41 7.00
CA SER A 46 2.08 -1.65 7.32
C SER A 46 2.96 -2.58 8.17
N ARG A 47 2.58 -2.83 9.42
CA ARG A 47 3.33 -3.68 10.36
C ARG A 47 3.36 -5.17 9.99
N CYS A 48 2.37 -5.67 9.25
CA CYS A 48 2.37 -7.08 8.82
C CYS A 48 3.52 -7.40 7.87
N ALA A 49 3.94 -6.44 7.04
CA ALA A 49 5.08 -6.61 6.14
C ALA A 49 6.42 -6.61 6.91
N GLU A 50 6.50 -5.83 7.98
CA GLU A 50 7.68 -5.78 8.86
C GLU A 50 7.85 -7.10 9.62
N GLU A 51 6.79 -7.57 10.27
CA GLU A 51 6.79 -8.84 11.00
C GLU A 51 7.15 -10.02 10.08
N PHE A 52 6.54 -10.06 8.89
CA PHE A 52 6.85 -11.09 7.90
C PHE A 52 8.33 -11.06 7.48
N ARG A 53 8.91 -9.88 7.30
CA ARG A 53 10.32 -9.72 6.95
C ARG A 53 11.23 -10.23 8.07
N LEU A 54 10.95 -9.86 9.33
CA LEU A 54 11.72 -10.30 10.49
C LEU A 54 11.69 -11.82 10.64
N ARG A 55 10.52 -12.43 10.48
CA ARG A 55 10.38 -13.88 10.51
C ARG A 55 11.19 -14.56 9.41
N LYS A 56 11.19 -14.00 8.19
CA LYS A 56 11.97 -14.55 7.07
C LYS A 56 13.47 -14.54 7.39
N VAL A 57 14.00 -13.43 7.89
CA VAL A 57 15.42 -13.32 8.27
C VAL A 57 15.79 -14.33 9.35
N LYS A 58 14.93 -14.52 10.36
CA LYS A 58 15.16 -15.51 11.43
C LYS A 58 15.17 -16.95 10.92
N ASN A 59 14.41 -17.26 9.88
CA ASN A 59 14.37 -18.60 9.30
C ASN A 59 15.55 -18.89 8.36
N ASP A 60 16.12 -17.85 7.74
CA ASP A 60 17.28 -17.96 6.85
C ASP A 60 18.61 -17.98 7.64
N GLN A 61 18.57 -17.74 8.95
CA GLN A 61 19.65 -17.95 9.93
C GLN A 61 19.68 -19.41 10.41
#